data_AF-A0A7C3CCZ8-F1
#
_entry.id   AF-A0A7C3CCZ8-F1
#
_cell.length_a   1.000
_cell.length_b   1.000
_cell.length_c   1.000
_cell.angle_alpha   90.00
_cell.angle_beta   90.00
_cell.angle_gamma   90.00
#
_symmetry.space_group_name_H-M   'P 1'
#
loop_
_entity.id
_entity.type
_entity.pdbx_description
1 polymer ?
#
loop_
_entity_poly.entity_id
_entity_poly.type
_entity_poly.pdbx_seq_one_letter_code
_entity_poly.pdbx_strand_id
1 'polypeptide(L)' 'KPELLHTVNGSGLAVGRTLVAIMENYQTSDGAIAVPKVLQPYLGGKVLIV' A
#
# COMPACT_ATOMS: atom_id res chain seq x y z
N LYS A 1 10.32 37.07 -22.29
CA LYS A 1 10.34 37.15 -20.81
C LYS A 1 10.15 35.73 -20.28
N PRO A 2 10.78 35.31 -19.16
CA PRO A 2 10.44 34.04 -18.55
C PRO A 2 8.99 34.06 -18.08
N GLU A 3 8.29 32.92 -18.21
CA GLU A 3 6.90 32.72 -17.78
C GLU A 3 6.83 31.63 -16.71
N LEU A 4 5.83 31.71 -15.82
CA LEU A 4 5.65 30.76 -14.73
C LEU A 4 4.98 29.47 -15.24
N LEU A 5 5.38 28.34 -14.66
CA LEU A 5 4.77 27.04 -14.93
C LEU A 5 3.58 26.77 -14.01
N HIS A 6 2.64 25.96 -14.52
CA HIS A 6 1.58 25.39 -13.71
C HIS A 6 2.07 24.15 -12.96
N THR A 7 1.66 24.01 -11.70
CA THR A 7 1.99 22.85 -10.87
C THR A 7 0.75 22.04 -10.55
N VAL A 8 0.89 20.71 -10.48
CA VAL A 8 -0.11 19.79 -9.96
C VAL A 8 0.55 18.87 -8.94
N ASN A 9 -0.22 18.44 -7.94
CA ASN A 9 0.21 17.40 -7.02
C ASN A 9 -0.95 16.43 -6.73
N GLY A 10 -0.57 15.24 -6.28
CA GLY A 10 -1.48 14.19 -5.83
C GLY A 10 -0.70 13.18 -5.00
N SER A 11 -1.37 12.52 -4.06
CA SER A 11 -0.73 11.45 -3.28
C SER A 11 -0.44 10.26 -4.18
N GLY A 12 0.79 9.76 -4.19
CA GLY A 12 1.08 8.45 -4.79
C GLY A 12 0.40 7.33 -3.99
N LEU A 13 0.55 7.37 -2.67
CA LEU A 13 -0.14 6.49 -1.74
C LEU A 13 -0.15 7.10 -0.33
N ALA A 14 -1.31 7.17 0.32
CA ALA A 14 -1.40 7.56 1.72
C ALA A 14 -1.17 6.31 2.60
N VAL A 15 0.08 6.06 2.99
CA VAL A 15 0.55 4.80 3.63
C VAL A 15 -0.39 4.28 4.71
N GLY A 16 -0.82 5.13 5.66
CA GLY A 16 -1.72 4.71 6.73
C GLY A 16 -3.08 4.20 6.23
N ARG A 17 -3.70 4.90 5.26
CA ARG A 17 -4.97 4.48 4.66
C ARG A 17 -4.81 3.20 3.84
N THR A 18 -3.68 3.04 3.16
CA THR A 18 -3.42 1.83 2.40
C THR A 18 -3.16 0.62 3.29
N LEU A 19 -2.51 0.81 4.44
CA LEU A 19 -2.36 -0.29 5.41
C LEU A 19 -3.73 -0.80 5.87
N VAL A 20 -4.65 0.09 6.27
CA VAL A 20 -6.00 -0.30 6.69
C VAL A 20 -6.74 -1.01 5.56
N ALA A 21 -6.69 -0.48 4.33
CA ALA A 21 -7.30 -1.14 3.18
C ALA A 21 -6.72 -2.55 2.92
N ILE A 22 -5.41 -2.74 3.09
CA ILE A 22 -4.80 -4.07 2.98
C ILE A 22 -5.31 -4.99 4.09
N MET A 23 -5.34 -4.53 5.34
CA MET A 23 -5.83 -5.32 6.47
C MET A 23 -7.28 -5.78 6.25
N GLU A 24 -8.18 -4.88 5.86
CA GLU A 24 -9.59 -5.20 5.64
C GLU A 24 -9.82 -6.15 4.47
N ASN A 25 -9.09 -5.98 3.35
CA ASN A 25 -9.33 -6.76 2.13
C ASN A 25 -8.56 -8.08 2.08
N TYR A 26 -7.53 -8.24 2.91
CA TYR A 26 -6.68 -9.42 2.93
C TYR A 26 -6.72 -10.18 4.26
N GLN A 27 -7.63 -9.84 5.17
CA GLN A 27 -7.86 -10.66 6.36
C GLN A 27 -8.34 -12.06 5.98
N THR A 28 -7.84 -13.06 6.67
CA THR A 28 -8.26 -14.46 6.57
C THR A 28 -9.22 -14.82 7.71
N SER A 29 -9.93 -15.94 7.60
CA SER A 29 -10.93 -16.36 8.61
C SER A 29 -10.32 -16.68 9.99
N ASP A 30 -9.03 -16.99 10.03
CA ASP A 30 -8.22 -17.22 11.23
C ASP A 30 -7.56 -15.93 11.77
N GLY A 31 -7.82 -14.77 11.17
CA GLY A 31 -7.40 -13.45 11.65
C GLY A 31 -6.02 -12.99 11.19
N ALA A 32 -5.33 -13.76 10.36
CA ALA A 32 -4.09 -13.32 9.71
C ALA A 32 -4.38 -12.36 8.54
N ILE A 33 -3.36 -11.64 8.07
CA ILE A 33 -3.41 -10.81 6.88
C ILE A 33 -2.57 -11.44 5.77
N ALA A 34 -3.20 -11.79 4.65
CA ALA A 34 -2.50 -12.26 3.46
C ALA A 34 -1.71 -11.10 2.82
N VAL A 35 -0.44 -11.34 2.51
CA VAL A 35 0.41 -10.32 1.88
C VAL A 35 0.13 -10.29 0.38
N PRO A 36 -0.27 -9.12 -0.20
CA PRO A 36 -0.45 -8.98 -1.64
C PRO A 36 0.80 -9.43 -2.39
N LYS A 37 0.65 -10.22 -3.47
CA LYS A 37 1.77 -10.83 -4.21
C LYS A 37 2.88 -9.84 -4.55
N VAL A 38 2.49 -8.62 -4.93
CA VAL A 38 3.41 -7.52 -5.29
C VAL A 38 4.25 -7.00 -4.12
N LEU A 39 3.81 -7.19 -2.88
CA LEU A 39 4.51 -6.75 -1.67
C LEU A 39 5.44 -7.82 -1.08
N GLN A 40 5.30 -9.09 -1.47
CA GLN A 40 6.06 -10.20 -0.91
C GLN A 40 7.60 -10.06 -1.07
N PRO A 41 8.14 -9.59 -2.21
CA PRO A 41 9.59 -9.38 -2.35
C PRO A 41 10.15 -8.35 -1.36
N TYR A 42 9.32 -7.38 -0.94
CA TYR A 42 9.69 -6.34 0.01
C TYR A 42 9.57 -6.80 1.47
N LEU A 43 8.91 -7.93 1.72
CA LEU A 43 8.68 -8.50 3.05
C LEU A 43 9.40 -9.84 3.25
N GLY A 44 10.51 -10.06 2.53
CA GLY A 44 11.32 -11.27 2.66
C GLY A 44 10.60 -12.55 2.21
N GLY A 45 9.69 -12.45 1.24
CA GLY A 45 8.90 -13.57 0.74
C GLY A 45 7.75 -13.98 1.65
N LYS A 46 7.43 -13.20 2.70
CA LYS A 46 6.28 -13.49 3.57
C LYS A 46 4.97 -13.45 2.78
N VAL A 47 4.14 -14.47 2.98
CA VAL A 47 2.81 -14.58 2.37
C VAL A 47 1.68 -14.28 3.36
N LEU A 48 1.95 -14.32 4.66
CA LEU A 48 1.01 -14.08 5.77
C LEU A 48 1.67 -13.26 6.88
N ILE A 49 0.89 -12.43 7.56
CA ILE A 49 1.24 -11.67 8.77
C ILE A 49 0.19 -11.98 9.83
N VAL A 50 0.63 -12.30 11.05
CA VAL A 50 -0.21 -12.57 12.23
C VAL A 50 -0.02 -11.49 13.28
#